data_AF-A0A522UCK3-F1
#
_entry.id   AF-A0A522UCK3-F1
#
_cell.length_a   1.000
_cell.length_b   1.000
_cell.length_c   1.000
_cell.angle_alpha   90.00
_cell.angle_beta   90.00
_cell.angle_gamma   90.00
#
_symmetry.space_group_name_H-M   'P 1'
#
loop_
_entity.id
_entity.type
_entity.pdbx_description
1 polymer ?
#
loop_
_entity_poly.entity_id
_entity_poly.type
_entity_poly.pdbx_seq_one_letter_code
_entity_poly.pdbx_strand_id
1 'polypeptide(L)'
;MRTRKNRKNFSREAALPPPFFLLLAGAMVLALSYLWLNGRCEALGRRITQLENQKVELARKVKLERSHWESAKALDQVERLLQRHHVVMTWPDERSIVHLRRTTDESLVAEAAAPRRQYARAGGIAND
;
A
#
# COMPACT_ATOMS: atom_id res chain seq x y z
N MET A 1 89.67 -6.96 -8.88
CA MET A 1 89.72 -5.58 -8.35
C MET A 1 88.42 -4.86 -8.72
N ARG A 2 87.65 -4.46 -7.70
CA ARG A 2 86.54 -3.47 -7.66
C ARG A 2 85.35 -3.63 -8.61
N THR A 3 84.35 -4.35 -8.11
CA THR A 3 82.92 -4.19 -8.42
C THR A 3 82.44 -2.75 -8.17
N ARG A 4 81.87 -2.12 -9.21
CA ARG A 4 81.24 -0.79 -9.12
C ARG A 4 79.72 -0.95 -9.12
N LYS A 5 79.12 -1.05 -7.94
CA LYS A 5 77.66 -0.95 -7.75
C LYS A 5 77.37 0.40 -7.10
N ASN A 6 77.06 1.40 -7.93
CA ASN A 6 76.68 2.73 -7.46
C ASN A 6 75.15 2.86 -7.59
N ARG A 7 74.42 2.26 -6.65
CA ARG A 7 72.97 2.49 -6.49
C ARG A 7 72.84 3.56 -5.39
N LYS A 8 73.10 4.82 -5.74
CA LYS A 8 72.83 5.97 -4.85
C LYS A 8 71.32 6.13 -4.79
N ASN A 9 70.75 5.73 -3.66
CA ASN A 9 70.35 6.61 -2.58
C ASN A 9 69.06 7.34 -2.97
N PHE A 10 67.93 6.71 -2.66
CA PHE A 10 67.28 6.91 -1.35
C PHE A 10 66.54 8.24 -1.40
N SER A 11 65.26 8.09 -1.74
CA SER A 11 64.16 9.05 -1.70
C SER A 11 64.18 9.78 -0.36
N ARG A 12 64.99 10.83 -0.27
CA ARG A 12 65.10 11.67 0.92
C ARG A 12 64.08 12.80 0.80
N GLU A 13 63.04 12.64 1.62
CA GLU A 13 62.50 13.72 2.43
C GLU A 13 61.72 14.82 1.67
N ALA A 14 60.59 14.43 1.08
CA ALA A 14 59.39 15.26 1.17
C ALA A 14 58.60 14.87 2.44
N ALA A 15 59.30 14.70 3.57
CA ALA A 15 58.68 14.41 4.85
C ALA A 15 58.10 15.72 5.39
N LEU A 16 56.86 16.01 5.00
CA LEU A 16 56.08 17.08 5.63
C LEU A 16 56.13 16.89 7.16
N PRO A 17 56.14 17.97 7.95
CA PRO A 17 56.15 17.88 9.40
C PRO A 17 55.04 16.91 9.87
N PRO A 18 55.30 16.05 10.87
CA PRO A 18 54.30 15.14 11.43
C PRO A 18 52.92 15.76 11.72
N PRO A 19 52.81 17.02 12.25
CA PRO A 19 51.48 17.63 12.46
C PRO A 19 50.71 17.90 11.16
N PHE A 20 51.40 18.12 10.04
CA PHE A 20 50.78 18.39 8.75
C PHE A 20 50.10 17.12 8.19
N PHE A 21 50.73 15.95 8.39
CA PHE A 21 50.11 14.67 8.04
C PHE A 21 48.86 14.37 8.87
N LEU A 22 48.88 14.70 10.16
CA LEU A 22 47.70 14.55 11.02
C LEU A 22 46.55 15.46 10.60
N LEU A 23 46.85 16.73 10.29
CA LEU A 23 45.85 17.65 9.76
C LEU A 23 45.28 17.19 8.42
N LEU A 24 46.14 16.72 7.51
CA LEU A 24 45.70 16.23 6.21
C LEU A 24 44.86 14.96 6.34
N ALA A 25 45.27 14.04 7.22
CA ALA A 25 44.50 12.84 7.52
C ALA A 25 43.14 13.18 8.15
N GLY A 26 43.10 14.13 9.09
CA GLY A 26 41.85 14.62 9.70
C GLY A 26 40.92 15.26 8.67
N ALA A 27 41.45 16.12 7.80
CA ALA A 27 40.70 16.72 6.70
C ALA A 27 40.16 15.68 5.72
N MET A 28 40.96 14.65 5.40
CA MET A 28 40.54 13.55 4.53
C MET A 28 39.40 12.74 5.16
N VAL A 29 39.51 12.40 6.45
CA VAL A 29 38.46 11.69 7.20
C VAL A 29 37.17 12.52 7.23
N LEU A 30 37.28 13.83 7.49
CA LEU A 30 36.13 14.74 7.45
C LEU A 30 35.48 14.76 6.07
N ALA A 31 36.26 14.92 5.00
CA ALA A 31 35.76 14.94 3.63
C ALA A 31 35.04 13.63 3.26
N LEU A 32 35.62 12.48 3.62
CA LEU A 32 34.99 11.17 3.40
C LEU A 32 33.72 10.99 4.21
N SER A 33 33.72 11.40 5.48
CA SER A 33 32.53 11.33 6.34
C SER A 33 31.39 12.22 5.82
N TYR A 34 31.72 13.40 5.30
CA TYR A 34 30.76 14.32 4.71
C TYR A 34 30.15 13.75 3.44
N LEU A 35 30.96 13.20 2.54
CA LEU A 35 30.47 12.57 1.32
C LEU A 35 29.58 11.35 1.63
N TRP A 36 29.98 10.54 2.61
CA TRP A 36 29.20 9.40 3.06
C TRP A 36 27.85 9.83 3.65
N LEU A 37 27.85 10.87 4.48
CA LEU A 37 26.62 11.43 5.06
C LEU A 37 25.72 11.99 3.97
N ASN A 38 26.28 12.71 2.99
CA ASN A 38 25.51 13.26 1.87
C ASN A 38 24.84 12.14 1.06
N GLY A 39 25.57 11.06 0.75
CA GLY A 39 25.01 9.89 0.07
C GLY A 39 23.90 9.20 0.89
N ARG A 40 24.04 9.15 2.22
CA ARG A 40 22.99 8.63 3.12
C ARG A 40 21.75 9.51 3.13
N CYS A 41 21.92 10.83 3.18
CA CYS A 41 20.81 11.78 3.10
C CYS A 41 20.06 11.66 1.78
N GLU A 42 20.77 11.53 0.65
CA GLU A 42 20.14 11.35 -0.65
C GLU A 42 19.39 10.02 -0.76
N ALA A 43 19.94 8.94 -0.19
CA ALA A 43 19.25 7.65 -0.12
C ALA A 43 17.98 7.71 0.74
N LEU A 44 18.03 8.43 1.87
CA LEU A 44 16.86 8.66 2.73
C LEU A 44 15.80 9.52 2.03
N GLY A 45 16.21 10.60 1.34
CA GLY A 45 15.31 11.43 0.55
C GLY A 45 14.57 10.62 -0.51
N ARG A 46 15.30 9.79 -1.28
CA ARG A 46 14.68 8.89 -2.27
C ARG A 46 13.65 7.94 -1.65
N ARG A 47 13.95 7.37 -0.48
CA ARG A 47 13.00 6.48 0.23
C ARG A 47 11.76 7.23 0.70
N ILE A 48 11.91 8.45 1.20
CA ILE A 48 10.78 9.29 1.63
C ILE A 48 9.87 9.59 0.43
N THR A 49 10.44 10.07 -0.68
CA THR A 49 9.67 10.36 -1.89
C THR A 49 8.97 9.11 -2.44
N GLN A 50 9.62 7.94 -2.39
CA GLN A 50 8.99 6.69 -2.78
C GLN A 50 7.77 6.35 -1.92
N LEU A 51 7.89 6.51 -0.60
CA LEU A 51 6.78 6.27 0.34
C LEU A 51 5.65 7.29 0.17
N GLU A 52 5.98 8.55 -0.11
CA GLU A 52 4.99 9.58 -0.42
C GLU A 52 4.22 9.26 -1.69
N ASN A 53 4.92 8.84 -2.75
CA ASN A 53 4.28 8.42 -4.00
C ASN A 53 3.35 7.22 -3.79
N GLN A 54 3.76 6.22 -2.99
CA GLN A 54 2.91 5.08 -2.65
C GLN A 54 1.64 5.51 -1.90
N LYS A 55 1.75 6.43 -0.95
CA LYS A 55 0.58 6.97 -0.24
C LYS A 55 -0.38 7.67 -1.19
N VAL A 56 0.13 8.49 -2.10
CA VAL A 56 -0.68 9.19 -3.11
C VAL A 56 -1.39 8.19 -4.02
N GLU A 57 -0.70 7.15 -4.47
CA GLU A 57 -1.27 6.11 -5.32
C GLU A 57 -2.38 5.32 -4.61
N LEU A 58 -2.15 4.91 -3.36
CA LEU A 58 -3.14 4.24 -2.52
C LEU A 58 -4.37 5.12 -2.29
N ALA A 59 -4.18 6.40 -1.95
CA ALA A 59 -5.28 7.34 -1.78
C ALA A 59 -6.10 7.50 -3.07
N ARG A 60 -5.44 7.49 -4.23
CA ARG A 60 -6.12 7.53 -5.54
C ARG A 60 -6.94 6.26 -5.77
N LYS A 61 -6.40 5.08 -5.47
CA LYS A 61 -7.12 3.79 -5.60
C LYS A 61 -8.37 3.76 -4.72
N VAL A 62 -8.24 4.16 -3.45
CA VAL A 62 -9.38 4.24 -2.52
C VAL A 62 -10.46 5.19 -3.02
N LYS A 63 -10.08 6.37 -3.57
CA LYS A 63 -11.07 7.31 -4.14
C LYS A 63 -11.80 6.71 -5.35
N LEU A 64 -11.09 6.02 -6.23
CA LEU A 64 -11.69 5.36 -7.40
C LEU A 64 -12.64 4.26 -6.99
N GLU A 65 -12.21 3.37 -6.09
CA GLU A 65 -13.06 2.31 -5.56
C GLU A 65 -14.28 2.91 -4.88
N ARG A 66 -14.12 3.93 -4.03
CA ARG A 66 -15.26 4.59 -3.39
C ARG A 66 -16.25 5.15 -4.41
N SER A 67 -15.78 5.86 -5.44
CA SER A 67 -16.63 6.34 -6.53
C SER A 67 -17.33 5.20 -7.27
N HIS A 68 -16.64 4.09 -7.50
CA HIS A 68 -17.21 2.89 -8.09
C HIS A 68 -18.29 2.27 -7.19
N TRP A 69 -18.06 2.19 -5.88
CA TRP A 69 -19.05 1.70 -4.91
C TRP A 69 -20.27 2.61 -4.81
N GLU A 70 -20.08 3.93 -4.81
CA GLU A 70 -21.18 4.89 -4.82
C GLU A 70 -22.02 4.76 -6.11
N SER A 71 -21.37 4.59 -7.27
CA SER A 71 -22.09 4.40 -8.53
C SER A 71 -22.78 3.03 -8.64
N ALA A 72 -22.17 1.96 -8.11
CA ALA A 72 -22.78 0.63 -8.07
C ALA A 72 -23.97 0.55 -7.10
N LYS A 73 -23.94 1.34 -6.01
CA LYS A 73 -25.07 1.47 -5.08
C LYS A 73 -26.15 2.43 -5.57
N ALA A 74 -25.88 3.21 -6.61
CA ALA A 74 -26.88 4.12 -7.15
C ALA A 74 -28.11 3.31 -7.59
N LEU A 75 -29.27 3.74 -7.11
CA LEU A 75 -30.55 3.05 -7.31
C LEU A 75 -30.81 2.78 -8.80
N ASP A 76 -30.45 3.73 -9.68
CA ASP A 76 -30.55 3.61 -11.13
C ASP A 76 -29.79 2.42 -11.72
N GLN A 77 -28.60 2.09 -11.23
CA GLN A 77 -27.86 0.92 -11.72
C GLN A 77 -28.49 -0.38 -11.25
N VAL A 78 -28.95 -0.40 -10.00
CA VAL A 78 -29.65 -1.55 -9.41
C VAL A 78 -30.95 -1.80 -10.17
N GLU A 79 -31.72 -0.76 -10.47
CA GLU A 79 -32.97 -0.86 -11.23
C GLU A 79 -32.72 -1.35 -12.66
N ARG A 80 -31.70 -0.84 -13.36
CA ARG A 80 -31.32 -1.35 -14.70
C ARG A 80 -30.89 -2.81 -14.66
N LEU A 81 -30.15 -3.23 -13.63
CA LEU A 81 -29.75 -4.63 -13.44
C LEU A 81 -30.97 -5.53 -13.17
N LEU A 82 -31.89 -5.10 -12.31
CA LEU A 82 -33.13 -5.81 -12.01
C LEU A 82 -34.01 -5.96 -13.25
N GLN A 83 -34.16 -4.89 -14.04
CA GLN A 83 -34.87 -4.93 -15.33
C GLN A 83 -34.22 -5.91 -16.31
N ARG A 84 -32.89 -5.90 -16.43
CA ARG A 84 -32.14 -6.83 -17.30
C ARG A 84 -32.30 -8.29 -16.89
N HIS A 85 -32.42 -8.57 -15.59
CA HIS A 85 -32.59 -9.92 -15.07
C HIS A 85 -34.07 -10.31 -14.85
N HIS A 86 -35.02 -9.50 -15.31
CA HIS A 86 -36.46 -9.71 -15.13
C HIS A 86 -36.88 -9.94 -13.66
N VAL A 87 -36.16 -9.33 -12.72
CA VAL A 87 -36.47 -9.42 -11.30
C VAL A 87 -37.44 -8.29 -10.96
N VAL A 88 -38.69 -8.65 -10.70
CA VAL A 88 -39.71 -7.71 -10.21
C VAL A 88 -39.48 -7.49 -8.72
N MET A 89 -38.99 -6.31 -8.35
CA MET A 89 -38.79 -5.93 -6.96
C MET A 89 -40.07 -5.25 -6.46
N THR A 90 -40.99 -6.02 -5.87
CA THR A 90 -42.12 -5.45 -5.14
C THR A 90 -41.63 -4.96 -3.79
N TRP A 91 -42.02 -3.75 -3.38
CA TRP A 91 -41.76 -3.28 -2.02
C TRP A 91 -42.31 -4.31 -1.02
N PRO A 92 -41.50 -4.75 -0.04
CA PRO A 92 -41.97 -5.67 0.99
C PRO A 92 -43.15 -5.04 1.74
N ASP A 93 -44.23 -5.80 1.87
CA ASP A 93 -45.38 -5.43 2.71
C ASP A 93 -44.92 -5.30 4.17
N GLU A 94 -45.55 -4.45 4.97
CA GLU A 94 -45.14 -4.17 6.37
C GLU A 94 -45.07 -5.45 7.21
N ARG A 95 -45.89 -6.44 6.86
CA ARG A 95 -45.94 -7.77 7.50
C ARG A 95 -44.70 -8.65 7.23
N SER A 96 -43.90 -8.31 6.22
CA SER A 96 -42.69 -9.05 5.83
C SER A 96 -41.40 -8.45 6.39
N ILE A 97 -41.49 -7.34 7.14
CA ILE A 97 -40.35 -6.67 7.74
C ILE A 97 -40.08 -7.27 9.12
N VAL A 98 -39.08 -8.16 9.21
CA VAL A 98 -38.61 -8.68 10.50
C VAL A 98 -37.59 -7.70 11.08
N HIS A 99 -37.97 -6.97 12.13
CA HIS A 99 -37.05 -6.11 12.88
C HIS A 99 -36.11 -6.98 13.71
N LEU A 100 -34.90 -7.20 13.20
CA LEU A 100 -33.84 -7.87 13.94
C LEU A 100 -33.35 -6.94 15.05
N ARG A 101 -33.87 -7.13 16.26
CA ARG A 101 -33.31 -6.53 17.48
C ARG A 101 -31.98 -7.24 17.75
N ARG A 102 -30.87 -6.50 17.75
CA ARG A 102 -29.52 -6.99 18.04
C ARG A 102 -29.48 -7.53 19.48
N THR A 103 -29.89 -8.78 19.62
CA THR A 103 -29.82 -9.54 20.85
C THR A 103 -28.66 -10.50 20.66
N THR A 104 -27.69 -10.38 21.56
CA THR A 104 -26.49 -11.20 21.64
C THR A 104 -26.87 -12.58 22.16
N ASP A 105 -27.83 -13.25 21.52
CA ASP A 105 -28.31 -14.57 21.93
C ASP A 105 -28.03 -15.57 20.82
N GLU A 106 -27.05 -16.44 21.07
CA GLU A 106 -26.58 -17.48 20.15
C GLU A 106 -27.68 -18.48 19.75
N SER A 107 -28.79 -18.52 20.48
CA SER A 107 -29.95 -19.37 20.20
C SER A 107 -30.72 -18.97 18.93
N LEU A 108 -30.70 -17.69 18.53
CA LEU A 108 -31.37 -17.23 17.31
C LEU A 108 -30.59 -17.56 16.03
N VAL A 109 -29.27 -17.75 16.14
CA VAL A 109 -28.41 -18.16 15.03
C VAL A 109 -28.71 -19.61 14.63
N ALA A 110 -29.05 -20.46 15.59
CA ALA A 110 -29.45 -21.86 15.34
C ALA A 110 -30.79 -21.97 14.61
N GLU A 111 -31.75 -21.08 14.91
CA GLU A 111 -33.06 -21.04 14.25
C GLU A 111 -32.98 -20.40 12.84
N ALA A 112 -32.11 -19.41 12.65
CA ALA A 112 -31.81 -18.84 11.33
C ALA A 112 -31.08 -19.82 10.39
N ALA A 113 -30.44 -20.86 10.94
CA ALA A 113 -29.78 -21.93 10.20
C ALA A 113 -30.75 -23.05 9.74
N ALA A 114 -32.03 -22.99 10.12
CA ALA A 114 -33.04 -23.91 9.62
C ALA A 114 -33.24 -23.75 8.09
N PRO A 115 -33.53 -24.84 7.34
CA PRO A 115 -33.63 -24.79 5.89
C PRO A 115 -34.71 -23.81 5.45
N ARG A 116 -34.29 -22.75 4.77
CA ARG A 116 -35.14 -21.73 4.15
C ARG A 116 -36.20 -22.41 3.30
N ARG A 117 -37.48 -22.20 3.62
CA ARG A 117 -38.59 -22.57 2.73
C ARG A 117 -38.40 -21.81 1.42
N GLN A 118 -38.33 -22.54 0.31
CA GLN A 118 -38.13 -22.00 -1.03
C GLN A 118 -39.26 -21.05 -1.41
N TYR A 119 -39.02 -19.74 -1.34
CA TYR A 119 -39.87 -18.73 -1.98
C TYR A 119 -39.52 -18.64 -3.46
N ALA A 120 -39.84 -19.70 -4.20
CA ALA A 120 -39.82 -19.71 -5.64
C ALA A 120 -40.96 -20.60 -6.13
N ARG A 121 -42.20 -20.24 -5.80
CA ARG A 121 -43.36 -20.77 -6.54
C ARG A 121 -43.59 -19.84 -7.71
N ALA A 122 -43.11 -20.28 -8.87
CA ALA A 122 -43.44 -19.72 -10.16
C ALA A 122 -44.95 -19.43 -10.23
N GLY A 123 -45.30 -18.17 -10.44
CA GLY A 123 -46.65 -17.77 -10.82
C GLY A 123 -46.93 -18.38 -12.19
N GLY A 124 -47.67 -19.50 -12.19
CA GLY A 124 -48.27 -20.05 -13.39
C GLY A 124 -49.21 -19.01 -13.98
N ILE A 125 -48.95 -18.66 -15.23
CA ILE A 125 -49.85 -17.86 -16.06
C ILE A 125 -51.09 -18.74 -16.28
N ALA A 126 -52.19 -18.42 -15.60
CA ALA A 126 -53.51 -18.98 -15.90
C ALA A 126 -54.07 -18.15 -17.06
N ASN A 127 -54.15 -18.78 -18.22
CA ASN A 127 -54.85 -18.29 -19.40
C ASN A 127 -56.19 -19.02 -19.41
N ASP A 128 -57.30 -18.30 -19.30
CA ASP A 128 -58.65 -18.65 -19.74
C ASP A 128 -59.46 -17.35 -19.90
#